data_AF-A0A7U9S6F5-F1
#
_entry.id   AF-A0A7U9S6F5-F1
#
_cell.length_a   1.000
_cell.length_b   1.000
_cell.length_c   1.000
_cell.angle_alpha   90.00
_cell.angle_beta   90.00
_cell.angle_gamma   90.00
#
_symmetry.space_group_name_H-M   'P 1'
#
loop_
_entity.id
_entity.type
_entity.pdbx_description
1 polymer ?
#
loop_
_entity_poly.entity_id
_entity_poly.type
_entity_poly.pdbx_seq_one_letter_code
_entity_poly.pdbx_strand_id
1 'polypeptide(L)'
;MEKKNPYKFTLGFDKTKPSHVRATEILNSVKDKADLIASALVSYIDDVRQEEGAVLSNEALQVLMQEMVKQEVAKAMHLHSIKPEEPNHNSNSVMAVQQESLETITPEVAKSVRDAMSIFRNRS
;
A
#
# COMPACT_ATOMS: atom_id res chain seq x y z
N MET A 1 -48.73 -38.87 -4.52
CA MET A 1 -48.13 -37.52 -4.48
C MET A 1 -47.22 -37.40 -5.68
N GLU A 2 -47.51 -36.49 -6.61
CA GLU A 2 -46.68 -36.28 -7.80
C GLU A 2 -45.32 -35.70 -7.39
N LYS A 3 -44.23 -36.34 -7.85
CA LYS A 3 -42.86 -35.97 -7.49
C LYS A 3 -42.50 -34.69 -8.25
N LYS A 4 -42.39 -33.54 -7.57
CA LYS A 4 -42.03 -32.27 -8.21
C LYS A 4 -40.67 -32.39 -8.90
N ASN A 5 -40.57 -31.90 -10.12
CA ASN A 5 -39.32 -31.86 -10.87
C ASN A 5 -38.35 -30.87 -10.20
N PRO A 6 -37.15 -31.29 -9.74
CA PRO A 6 -36.19 -30.41 -9.08
C PRO A 6 -35.60 -29.34 -10.01
N TYR A 7 -35.64 -29.55 -11.33
CA TYR A 7 -35.10 -28.62 -12.33
C TYR A 7 -36.10 -27.55 -12.78
N LYS A 8 -37.28 -27.49 -12.15
CA LYS A 8 -38.33 -26.53 -12.50
C LYS A 8 -38.77 -25.75 -11.28
N PHE A 9 -38.49 -24.46 -11.29
CA PHE A 9 -38.93 -23.49 -10.29
C PHE A 9 -39.55 -22.26 -10.96
N THR A 10 -40.30 -21.47 -10.19
CA THR A 10 -40.92 -20.22 -10.66
C THR A 10 -40.35 -19.07 -9.87
N LEU A 11 -39.89 -18.03 -10.57
CA LEU A 11 -39.30 -16.84 -9.97
C LEU A 11 -40.23 -15.64 -10.16
N GLY A 12 -40.62 -14.99 -9.06
CA GLY A 12 -41.42 -13.77 -9.07
C GLY A 12 -40.55 -12.54 -8.85
N PHE A 13 -40.67 -11.54 -9.72
CA PHE A 13 -39.97 -10.26 -9.59
C PHE A 13 -40.91 -9.18 -9.06
N ASP A 14 -40.45 -8.46 -8.03
CA ASP A 14 -41.18 -7.36 -7.41
C ASP A 14 -40.92 -6.06 -8.18
N LYS A 15 -41.96 -5.51 -8.82
CA LYS A 15 -41.85 -4.28 -9.62
C LYS A 15 -41.51 -3.04 -8.80
N THR A 16 -41.65 -3.08 -7.48
CA THR A 16 -41.32 -1.95 -6.59
C THR A 16 -39.83 -1.87 -6.30
N LYS A 17 -39.08 -2.96 -6.51
CA LYS A 17 -37.63 -3.03 -6.23
C LYS A 17 -36.82 -2.71 -7.49
N PRO A 18 -36.00 -1.66 -7.49
CA PRO A 18 -35.19 -1.29 -8.67
C PRO A 18 -34.27 -2.42 -9.16
N SER A 19 -33.71 -3.21 -8.24
CA SER A 19 -32.87 -4.36 -8.58
C SER A 19 -33.63 -5.45 -9.31
N HIS A 20 -34.90 -5.70 -8.95
CA HIS A 20 -35.75 -6.68 -9.63
C HIS A 20 -36.16 -6.18 -11.02
N VAL A 21 -36.50 -4.90 -11.15
CA VAL A 21 -36.82 -4.28 -12.45
C VAL A 21 -35.63 -4.43 -13.39
N ARG A 22 -34.43 -4.03 -12.95
CA ARG A 22 -33.20 -4.17 -13.75
C ARG A 22 -32.89 -5.63 -14.10
N ALA A 23 -33.05 -6.55 -13.15
CA ALA A 23 -32.87 -7.98 -13.43
C ALA A 23 -33.85 -8.47 -14.51
N THR A 24 -35.12 -8.05 -14.46
CA THR A 24 -36.11 -8.41 -15.50
C THR A 24 -35.80 -7.80 -16.86
N GLU A 25 -35.28 -6.59 -16.94
CA GLU A 25 -34.87 -5.95 -18.20
C GLU A 25 -33.76 -6.77 -18.88
N ILE A 26 -32.73 -7.14 -18.12
CA ILE A 26 -31.62 -7.98 -18.61
C ILE A 26 -32.15 -9.33 -19.09
N LEU A 27 -32.95 -10.02 -18.26
CA LEU A 27 -33.50 -11.34 -18.62
C LEU A 27 -34.41 -11.28 -19.86
N ASN A 28 -35.16 -10.19 -20.04
CA ASN A 28 -36.02 -10.02 -21.21
C ASN A 28 -35.23 -9.72 -22.50
N SER A 29 -34.01 -9.16 -22.39
CA SER A 29 -33.13 -8.94 -23.55
C SER A 29 -32.46 -10.20 -24.08
N VAL A 30 -32.38 -11.28 -23.28
CA VAL A 30 -31.69 -12.51 -23.65
C VAL A 30 -32.63 -13.61 -24.11
N LYS A 31 -32.15 -14.42 -25.08
CA LYS A 31 -32.88 -15.56 -25.65
C LYS A 31 -32.98 -16.71 -24.65
N ASP A 32 -31.87 -17.08 -24.02
CA ASP A 32 -31.82 -18.11 -22.98
C ASP A 32 -31.64 -17.49 -21.59
N LYS A 33 -32.73 -17.47 -20.83
CA LYS A 33 -32.77 -16.92 -19.47
C LYS A 33 -32.23 -17.92 -18.45
N ALA A 34 -32.44 -19.22 -18.70
CA ALA A 34 -32.05 -20.26 -17.76
C ALA A 34 -30.54 -20.39 -17.73
N ASP A 35 -29.90 -20.37 -18.90
CA ASP A 35 -28.44 -20.41 -19.02
C ASP A 35 -27.79 -19.19 -18.35
N LEU A 36 -28.27 -17.98 -18.66
CA LEU A 36 -27.75 -16.76 -18.02
C LEU A 36 -27.87 -16.80 -16.48
N ILE A 37 -29.02 -17.23 -15.95
CA ILE A 37 -29.22 -17.34 -14.50
C ILE A 37 -28.28 -18.40 -13.91
N ALA A 38 -28.13 -19.55 -14.56
CA ALA A 38 -27.27 -20.62 -14.09
C ALA A 38 -25.80 -20.17 -14.08
N SER A 39 -25.30 -19.58 -15.17
CA SER A 39 -23.92 -19.09 -15.26
C SER A 39 -23.64 -17.99 -14.24
N ALA A 40 -24.54 -17.02 -14.09
CA ALA A 40 -24.38 -15.94 -13.12
C ALA A 40 -24.39 -16.45 -11.68
N LEU A 41 -25.23 -17.44 -11.36
CA LEU A 41 -25.30 -18.03 -10.02
C LEU A 41 -24.02 -18.82 -9.70
N VAL A 42 -23.54 -19.62 -10.64
CA VAL A 42 -22.29 -20.39 -10.49
C VAL A 42 -21.12 -19.44 -10.31
N SER A 43 -20.96 -18.43 -11.18
CA SER A 43 -19.91 -17.42 -11.07
C SER A 43 -19.97 -16.69 -9.74
N TYR A 44 -21.14 -16.19 -9.33
CA TYR A 44 -21.27 -15.45 -8.07
C TYR A 44 -20.89 -16.30 -6.85
N ILE A 45 -21.30 -17.57 -6.80
CA ILE A 45 -20.96 -18.45 -5.67
C ILE A 45 -19.48 -18.82 -5.70
N ASP A 46 -18.95 -19.16 -6.87
CA ASP A 46 -17.55 -19.54 -7.02
C ASP A 46 -16.62 -18.36 -6.73
N ASP A 47 -16.97 -17.15 -7.21
CA ASP A 47 -16.26 -15.91 -6.91
C ASP A 47 -16.36 -15.58 -5.41
N VAL A 48 -17.53 -15.69 -4.76
CA VAL A 48 -17.65 -15.48 -3.31
C VAL A 48 -16.79 -16.46 -2.52
N ARG A 49 -16.71 -17.72 -2.95
CA ARG A 49 -15.80 -18.72 -2.34
C ARG A 49 -14.34 -18.42 -2.61
N GLN A 50 -14.05 -17.81 -3.75
CA GLN A 50 -12.70 -17.40 -4.11
C GLN A 50 -12.28 -16.13 -3.37
N GLU A 51 -13.16 -15.17 -3.11
CA GLU A 51 -12.92 -13.99 -2.27
C GLU A 51 -12.64 -14.40 -0.81
N GLU A 52 -13.31 -15.44 -0.31
CA GLU A 52 -12.99 -16.05 1.00
C GLU A 52 -11.64 -16.79 1.02
N GLY A 53 -11.14 -17.27 -0.13
CA GLY A 53 -9.89 -18.02 -0.27
C GLY A 53 -8.69 -17.25 -0.84
N ALA A 54 -8.93 -16.09 -1.46
CA ALA A 54 -7.96 -15.25 -2.17
C ALA A 54 -7.70 -13.93 -1.43
N VAL A 55 -8.09 -13.83 -0.16
CA VAL A 55 -7.46 -12.89 0.75
C VAL A 55 -6.00 -13.30 0.82
N LEU A 56 -5.13 -12.62 0.06
CA LEU A 56 -3.69 -12.68 0.27
C LEU A 56 -3.49 -12.49 1.77
N SER A 57 -3.05 -13.55 2.45
CA SER A 57 -2.94 -13.50 3.90
C SER A 57 -2.07 -12.30 4.26
N ASN A 58 -2.40 -11.60 5.35
CA ASN A 58 -1.63 -10.42 5.75
C ASN A 58 -0.14 -10.78 5.89
N GLU A 59 0.17 -12.03 6.24
CA GLU A 59 1.49 -12.62 6.30
C GLU A 59 2.16 -12.69 4.92
N ALA A 60 1.46 -13.17 3.89
CA ALA A 60 1.98 -13.21 2.52
C ALA A 60 2.25 -11.80 1.97
N LEU A 61 1.36 -10.85 2.27
CA LEU A 61 1.56 -9.44 1.92
C LEU A 61 2.76 -8.84 2.66
N GLN A 62 2.91 -9.12 3.95
CA GLN A 62 4.03 -8.64 4.76
C GLN A 62 5.37 -9.18 4.25
N VAL A 63 5.43 -10.46 3.88
CA VAL A 63 6.62 -11.08 3.28
C VAL A 63 6.97 -10.41 1.96
N LEU A 64 5.98 -10.18 1.09
CA LEU A 64 6.18 -9.49 -0.19
C LEU A 64 6.72 -8.07 0.01
N MET A 65 6.12 -7.31 0.93
CA MET A 65 6.56 -5.95 1.25
C MET A 65 8.00 -5.90 1.79
N GLN A 66 8.36 -6.84 2.68
CA GLN A 66 9.73 -6.93 3.19
C GLN A 66 10.74 -7.20 2.07
N GLU A 67 10.39 -8.08 1.13
CA GLU A 67 11.26 -8.40 -0.01
C GLU A 67 11.42 -7.20 -0.95
N MET A 68 10.34 -6.47 -1.24
CA MET A 68 10.40 -5.22 -2.01
C MET A 68 11.31 -4.18 -1.36
N VAL A 69 11.18 -4.00 -0.04
CA VAL A 69 12.03 -3.06 0.73
C VAL A 69 13.50 -3.48 0.65
N LYS A 70 13.81 -4.78 0.82
CA LYS A 70 15.18 -5.28 0.70
C LYS A 70 15.78 -5.02 -0.68
N GLN A 71 15.00 -5.25 -1.74
CA GLN A 71 15.45 -4.99 -3.12
C GLN A 71 15.72 -3.51 -3.37
N GLU A 72 14.84 -2.62 -2.91
CA GLU A 72 15.03 -1.18 -3.06
C GLU A 72 16.25 -0.67 -2.28
N VAL A 73 16.45 -1.16 -1.05
CA VAL A 73 17.64 -0.84 -0.24
C VAL A 73 18.91 -1.35 -0.90
N ALA A 74 18.94 -2.60 -1.38
CA ALA A 74 20.10 -3.17 -2.07
C ALA A 74 20.44 -2.38 -3.34
N LYS A 75 19.42 -1.97 -4.10
CA LYS A 75 19.57 -1.12 -5.28
C LYS A 75 20.13 0.26 -4.92
N ALA A 76 19.63 0.89 -3.87
CA ALA A 76 20.16 2.16 -3.37
C ALA A 76 21.62 2.04 -2.90
N MET A 77 21.98 0.97 -2.17
CA MET A 77 23.36 0.73 -1.75
C MET A 77 24.31 0.52 -2.92
N HIS A 78 23.88 -0.18 -3.97
CA HIS A 78 24.68 -0.36 -5.17
C HIS A 78 24.89 0.96 -5.94
N LEU A 79 23.87 1.83 -5.99
CA LEU A 79 23.97 3.15 -6.63
C LEU A 79 24.90 4.11 -5.89
N HIS A 80 25.03 3.99 -4.56
CA HIS A 80 25.98 4.78 -3.76
C HIS A 80 27.39 4.16 -3.67
N SER A 81 27.59 2.94 -4.21
CA SER A 81 28.88 2.25 -4.23
C SER A 81 29.64 2.53 -5.54
N ILE A 82 30.00 3.80 -5.76
CA ILE A 82 30.99 4.27 -6.73
C ILE A 82 31.97 5.11 -5.88
N LYS A 83 33.27 4.84 -5.67
CA LYS A 83 34.33 4.05 -6.31
C LYS A 83 35.42 3.80 -5.22
N PRO A 84 36.13 2.66 -5.19
CA PRO A 84 37.34 2.56 -4.38
C PRO A 84 38.47 3.37 -5.03
N GLU A 85 38.94 4.41 -4.34
CA GLU A 85 40.24 5.04 -4.64
C GLU A 85 41.36 4.06 -4.26
N GLU A 86 42.27 3.82 -5.20
CA GLU A 86 43.43 2.94 -5.04
C GLU A 86 44.44 3.46 -3.99
N PRO A 87 45.27 2.57 -3.40
CA PRO A 87 46.01 2.86 -2.19
C PRO A 87 47.29 3.62 -2.51
N ASN A 88 47.40 4.87 -2.05
CA ASN A 88 48.67 5.59 -2.07
C ASN A 88 49.29 5.60 -0.66
N HIS A 89 50.50 5.08 -0.60
CA HIS A 89 51.34 4.95 0.58
C HIS A 89 51.50 6.28 1.34
N ASN A 90 51.12 6.31 2.62
CA ASN A 90 52.05 6.66 3.69
C ASN A 90 51.50 6.25 5.05
N SER A 91 52.39 5.64 5.83
CA SER A 91 52.15 5.17 7.18
C SER A 91 51.99 6.35 8.14
N ASN A 92 51.23 6.08 9.21
CA ASN A 92 51.05 6.85 10.43
C ASN A 92 49.95 7.91 10.40
N SER A 93 48.74 7.53 10.83
CA SER A 93 47.99 8.42 11.71
C SER A 93 47.14 7.64 12.72
N VAL A 94 47.37 8.01 13.97
CA VAL A 94 46.71 7.62 15.21
C VAL A 94 45.20 7.83 15.12
N MET A 95 44.45 7.00 15.86
CA MET A 95 43.01 7.11 16.08
C MET A 95 42.56 8.57 16.23
N ALA A 96 41.74 9.06 15.30
CA ALA A 96 40.97 10.27 15.50
C ALA A 96 39.51 9.87 15.73
N VAL A 97 39.11 9.91 16.99
CA VAL A 97 37.70 10.01 17.40
C VAL A 97 37.11 11.19 16.62
N GLN A 98 36.05 10.94 15.84
CA GLN A 98 35.25 12.01 15.26
C GLN A 98 34.59 12.77 16.41
N GLN A 99 35.20 13.88 16.80
CA GLN A 99 34.55 14.91 17.60
C GLN A 99 33.46 15.53 16.74
N GLU A 100 32.21 15.26 17.08
CA GLU A 100 31.08 16.07 16.64
C GLU A 100 31.35 17.53 17.01
N SER A 101 31.34 18.37 15.96
CA SER A 101 31.13 19.82 15.94
C SER A 101 31.17 20.56 17.28
N LEU A 102 32.29 21.25 17.54
CA LEU A 102 32.26 22.50 18.29
C LEU A 102 32.48 23.63 17.28
N GLU A 103 31.43 24.02 16.57
CA GLU A 103 31.41 25.32 15.90
C GLU A 103 31.61 26.37 17.00
N THR A 104 32.83 26.90 17.05
CA THR A 104 33.17 27.99 17.96
C THR A 104 32.26 29.15 17.58
N ILE A 105 31.32 29.50 18.47
CA ILE A 105 30.39 30.61 18.25
C ILE A 105 31.23 31.83 17.87
N THR A 106 31.12 32.27 16.62
CA THR A 106 31.87 33.44 16.17
C THR A 106 31.38 34.67 16.93
N PRO A 107 32.25 35.65 17.20
CA PRO A 107 31.87 36.86 17.95
C PRO A 107 30.70 37.62 17.30
N GLU A 108 30.51 37.45 15.99
CA GLU A 108 29.38 38.00 15.24
C GLU A 108 28.05 37.30 15.56
N VAL A 109 28.04 35.96 15.60
CA VAL A 109 26.86 35.19 16.00
C VAL A 109 26.49 35.47 17.46
N ALA A 110 27.48 35.57 18.34
CA ALA A 110 27.26 35.93 19.75
C ALA A 110 26.65 37.33 19.91
N LYS A 111 27.06 38.31 19.09
CA LYS A 111 26.50 39.67 19.08
C LYS A 111 25.05 39.66 18.56
N SER A 112 24.79 38.94 17.48
CA SER A 112 23.45 38.81 16.89
C SER A 112 22.43 38.23 17.88
N VAL A 113 22.80 37.15 18.59
CA VAL A 113 21.95 36.54 19.61
C VAL A 113 21.70 37.50 20.78
N ARG A 114 22.72 38.26 21.21
CA ARG A 114 22.59 39.25 22.29
C ARG A 114 21.63 40.37 21.92
N ASP A 115 21.73 40.90 20.70
CA ASP A 115 20.84 41.96 20.21
C ASP A 115 19.39 41.46 20.12
N ALA A 116 19.17 40.25 19.59
CA ALA A 116 17.85 39.64 19.52
C ALA A 116 17.22 39.44 20.91
N MET A 117 18.00 38.98 21.88
CA MET A 117 17.56 38.80 23.27
C MET A 117 17.29 40.13 23.99
N SER A 118 17.97 41.22 23.60
CA SER A 118 17.81 42.54 24.24
C SER A 118 16.39 43.12 24.08
N ILE A 119 15.70 42.76 22.99
CA ILE A 119 14.34 43.20 22.69
C ILE A 119 13.35 42.75 23.77
N PHE A 120 13.56 41.57 24.35
CA PHE A 120 12.70 41.03 25.41
C PHE A 120 12.99 41.66 26.77
N ARG A 121 14.20 42.16 27.00
CA ARG A 121 14.61 42.66 28.31
C ARG A 121 14.05 44.04 28.64
N ASN A 122 13.76 44.86 27.62
CA ASN A 122 13.26 46.23 27.81
C ASN A 122 11.72 46.35 27.75
N ARG A 123 10.99 45.23 27.86
CA ARG A 123 9.52 45.18 27.87
C ARG A 123 8.92 44.75 29.22
N SER A 124 9.70 44.74 30.28
CA SER A 124 9.22 44.56 31.66
C SER A 124 9.45 45.80 32.51
#